data_AF-A0A9K3N238-F1
#
_entry.id   AF-A0A9K3N238-F1
#
_cell.length_a   1.000
_cell.length_b   1.000
_cell.length_c   1.000
_cell.angle_alpha   90.00
_cell.angle_beta   90.00
_cell.angle_gamma   90.00
#
_symmetry.space_group_name_H-M   'P 1'
#
loop_
_entity.id
_entity.type
_entity.pdbx_description
1 polymer ?
#
loop_
_entity_poly.entity_id
_entity_poly.type
_entity_poly.pdbx_seq_one_letter_code
_entity_poly.pdbx_strand_id
1 'polypeptide(L)'
;MAKKGSGGYFGYQEIWHDLILIFRPKSKLHALWNHTVSHKTKVASDRNLTHTVFTVLSRSIPDAARPVHDAIYGAVDVYLKEHPTLTEVERKKVCELIDVKKLSADASIHAAQNDRLLLRMVVQILFHEQVRATTVIKEAARGNRALEQDWEIKMPLRSK
;
A
#
# COMPACT_ATOMS: atom_id res chain seq x y z
N MET A 1 22.91 -20.22 43.84
CA MET A 1 21.64 -20.84 43.41
C MET A 1 20.63 -19.76 43.07
N ALA A 2 19.83 -20.01 42.04
CA ALA A 2 18.99 -19.06 41.30
C ALA A 2 17.58 -18.84 41.86
N LYS A 3 16.97 -17.67 41.56
CA LYS A 3 15.66 -17.42 40.88
C LYS A 3 15.14 -15.99 41.25
N LYS A 4 14.90 -15.10 40.26
CA LYS A 4 13.62 -14.75 39.59
C LYS A 4 12.52 -14.34 40.59
N GLY A 5 11.79 -13.22 40.53
CA GLY A 5 11.57 -12.16 39.53
C GLY A 5 10.11 -11.65 39.69
N SER A 6 9.79 -10.42 39.27
CA SER A 6 8.45 -10.05 38.78
C SER A 6 8.46 -8.62 38.22
N GLY A 7 8.39 -8.53 36.90
CA GLY A 7 8.20 -7.27 36.16
C GLY A 7 6.75 -6.80 36.23
N GLY A 8 6.57 -5.50 36.44
CA GLY A 8 5.29 -4.81 36.26
C GLY A 8 5.15 -4.39 34.80
N TYR A 9 4.25 -5.03 34.07
CA TYR A 9 3.79 -4.57 32.77
C TYR A 9 2.72 -3.49 32.99
N PHE A 10 3.09 -2.22 32.86
CA PHE A 10 2.16 -1.09 32.86
C PHE A 10 1.90 -0.63 31.42
N GLY A 11 0.63 -0.69 31.00
CA GLY A 11 -0.02 0.37 30.23
C GLY A 11 0.29 0.51 28.73
N TYR A 12 0.06 -0.52 27.91
CA TYR A 12 0.01 -0.35 26.45
C TYR A 12 -1.38 0.00 25.90
N GLN A 13 -2.37 0.27 26.76
CA GLN A 13 -3.78 0.40 26.33
C GLN A 13 -4.33 1.84 26.40
N GLU A 14 -3.75 2.73 27.22
CA GLU A 14 -4.25 4.11 27.38
C GLU A 14 -3.64 5.09 26.36
N ILE A 15 -2.44 4.81 25.86
CA ILE A 15 -1.75 5.66 24.88
C ILE A 15 -2.46 5.67 23.50
N TRP A 16 -3.25 4.64 23.22
CA TRP A 16 -3.91 4.48 21.91
C TRP A 16 -5.10 5.41 21.70
N HIS A 17 -5.85 5.73 22.76
CA HIS A 17 -7.01 6.62 22.64
C HIS A 17 -6.57 8.07 22.40
N ASP A 18 -5.49 8.51 23.04
CA ASP A 18 -4.94 9.85 22.86
C ASP A 18 -4.28 10.04 21.48
N LEU A 19 -3.63 9.01 20.94
CA LEU A 19 -3.03 9.07 19.60
C LEU A 19 -4.07 9.12 18.46
N ILE A 20 -5.24 8.51 18.65
CA ILE A 20 -6.35 8.57 17.68
C ILE A 20 -6.98 9.97 17.66
N LEU A 21 -7.05 10.66 18.79
CA LEU A 21 -7.62 12.01 18.90
C LEU A 21 -6.68 13.10 18.34
N ILE A 22 -5.36 12.88 18.37
CA ILE A 22 -4.36 13.79 17.76
C ILE A 22 -4.45 13.79 16.22
N PHE A 23 -4.96 12.71 15.60
CA PHE A 23 -4.86 12.45 14.15
C PHE A 23 -6.11 12.78 13.32
N ARG A 24 -7.03 13.60 13.81
CA ARG A 24 -8.17 14.11 13.00
C ARG A 24 -7.95 15.57 12.57
N PRO A 25 -7.21 15.82 11.46
CA PRO A 25 -7.82 16.51 10.31
C PRO A 25 -7.27 16.05 8.95
N LYS A 26 -8.16 15.90 7.95
CA LYS A 26 -7.95 15.22 6.65
C LYS A 26 -6.88 15.82 5.70
N SER A 27 -6.27 16.96 6.01
CA SER A 27 -5.33 17.66 5.10
C SER A 27 -3.86 17.65 5.56
N LYS A 28 -3.57 17.68 6.86
CA LYS A 28 -2.18 17.63 7.39
C LYS A 28 -1.58 16.22 7.38
N LEU A 29 -2.43 15.19 7.27
CA LEU A 29 -2.05 13.79 7.28
C LEU A 29 -1.20 13.38 6.08
N HIS A 30 -1.40 13.98 4.90
CA HIS A 30 -0.61 13.65 3.71
C HIS A 30 0.84 14.16 3.83
N ALA A 31 1.03 15.38 4.36
CA ALA A 31 2.34 15.95 4.61
C ALA A 31 3.08 15.24 5.75
N LEU A 32 2.36 14.94 6.85
CA LEU A 32 2.87 14.09 7.92
C LEU A 32 3.18 12.70 7.40
N TRP A 33 2.34 12.11 6.54
CA TRP A 33 2.61 10.82 5.89
C TRP A 33 3.91 10.87 5.12
N ASN A 34 4.12 11.82 4.21
CA ASN A 34 5.38 11.93 3.46
C ASN A 34 6.60 12.12 4.37
N HIS A 35 6.47 12.89 5.45
CA HIS A 35 7.52 13.05 6.46
C HIS A 35 7.77 11.76 7.27
N THR A 36 6.71 11.06 7.68
CA THR A 36 6.78 9.80 8.43
C THR A 36 7.26 8.66 7.54
N VAL A 37 6.95 8.69 6.25
CA VAL A 37 7.43 7.76 5.23
C VAL A 37 8.91 7.97 4.98
N SER A 38 9.38 9.22 4.85
CA SER A 38 10.82 9.51 4.81
C SER A 38 11.55 8.98 6.05
N HIS A 39 10.91 9.08 7.23
CA HIS A 39 11.41 8.44 8.44
C HIS A 39 11.37 6.90 8.35
N LYS A 40 10.31 6.30 7.80
CA LYS A 40 10.20 4.84 7.60
C LYS A 40 11.22 4.28 6.61
N THR A 41 11.58 4.99 5.56
CA THR A 41 12.64 4.55 4.62
C THR A 41 14.01 4.59 5.28
N LYS A 42 14.27 5.57 6.16
CA LYS A 42 15.48 5.59 7.00
C LYS A 42 15.51 4.45 8.01
N VAL A 43 14.38 4.20 8.68
CA VAL A 43 14.22 3.08 9.62
C VAL A 43 14.36 1.73 8.90
N ALA A 44 13.81 1.59 7.70
CA ALA A 44 13.95 0.39 6.87
C ALA A 44 15.39 0.09 6.43
N SER A 45 16.24 1.12 6.40
CA SER A 45 17.66 0.99 6.05
C SER A 45 18.53 0.52 7.23
N ASP A 46 17.98 0.45 8.45
CA ASP A 46 18.69 -0.06 9.62
C ASP A 46 18.73 -1.59 9.60
N ARG A 47 19.94 -2.14 9.44
CA ARG A 47 20.20 -3.59 9.39
C ARG A 47 19.96 -4.32 10.71
N ASN A 48 19.83 -3.59 11.81
CA ASN A 48 19.50 -4.17 13.12
C ASN A 48 17.99 -4.21 13.37
N LEU A 49 17.18 -3.68 12.45
CA LEU A 49 15.73 -3.63 12.60
C LEU A 49 15.10 -4.99 12.33
N THR A 50 14.57 -5.61 13.38
CA THR A 50 13.84 -6.88 13.23
C THR A 50 12.54 -6.70 12.45
N HIS A 51 12.14 -7.75 11.72
CA HIS A 51 10.91 -7.76 10.91
C HIS A 51 9.66 -7.48 11.77
N THR A 52 9.69 -7.87 13.05
CA THR A 52 8.62 -7.63 14.01
C THR A 52 8.44 -6.14 14.28
N VAL A 53 9.52 -5.41 14.59
CA VAL A 53 9.46 -3.97 14.84
C VAL A 53 9.05 -3.22 13.58
N PHE A 54 9.60 -3.60 12.43
CA PHE A 54 9.20 -3.03 11.14
C PHE A 54 7.69 -3.22 10.86
N THR A 55 7.15 -4.40 11.15
CA THR A 55 5.73 -4.73 10.96
C THR A 55 4.84 -3.90 11.89
N VAL A 56 5.21 -3.76 13.16
CA VAL A 56 4.46 -2.96 14.15
C VAL A 56 4.44 -1.47 13.75
N LEU A 57 5.60 -0.91 13.38
CA LEU A 57 5.70 0.48 12.90
C LEU A 57 4.93 0.70 11.60
N SER A 58 4.86 -0.31 10.74
CA SER A 58 4.10 -0.26 9.51
C SER A 58 2.59 -0.25 9.75
N ARG A 59 2.12 -1.01 10.75
CA ARG A 59 0.70 -1.14 11.10
C ARG A 59 0.18 -0.07 12.08
N SER A 60 1.05 0.69 12.74
CA SER A 60 0.64 1.76 13.65
C SER A 60 -0.16 2.87 12.96
N ILE A 61 -0.04 2.99 11.64
CA ILE A 61 -0.83 3.93 10.84
C ILE A 61 -2.08 3.21 10.30
N PRO A 62 -3.30 3.66 10.66
CA PRO A 62 -4.54 3.07 10.19
C PRO A 62 -4.62 3.02 8.67
N ASP A 63 -5.24 1.96 8.15
CA ASP A 63 -5.44 1.76 6.71
C ASP A 63 -6.27 2.89 6.07
N ALA A 64 -7.22 3.47 6.82
CA ALA A 64 -8.01 4.62 6.38
C ALA A 64 -7.19 5.90 6.15
N ALA A 65 -6.02 6.02 6.78
CA ALA A 65 -5.08 7.13 6.55
C ALA A 65 -4.10 6.85 5.40
N ARG A 66 -4.19 5.65 4.78
CA ARG A 66 -3.32 5.18 3.70
C ARG A 66 -4.14 4.90 2.43
N PRO A 67 -4.58 5.95 1.71
CA PRO A 67 -5.29 5.79 0.45
C PRO A 67 -4.38 5.21 -0.65
N VAL A 68 -3.07 5.43 -0.55
CA VAL A 68 -2.06 4.96 -1.51
C VAL A 68 -0.94 4.23 -0.77
N HIS A 69 -0.49 3.10 -1.31
CA HIS A 69 0.50 2.22 -0.69
C HIS A 69 1.92 2.32 -1.27
N ASP A 70 2.18 3.24 -2.18
CA ASP A 70 3.51 3.42 -2.81
C ASP A 70 4.62 3.65 -1.78
N ALA A 71 4.32 4.42 -0.75
CA ALA A 71 5.25 4.76 0.31
C ALA A 71 5.57 3.58 1.24
N ILE A 72 4.57 2.73 1.57
CA ILE A 72 4.82 1.52 2.35
C ILE A 72 5.53 0.46 1.49
N TYR A 73 5.23 0.42 0.20
CA TYR A 73 5.95 -0.39 -0.78
C TYR A 73 7.43 0.00 -0.85
N GLY A 74 7.75 1.29 -0.96
CA GLY A 74 9.13 1.77 -0.98
C GLY A 74 9.90 1.42 0.30
N ALA A 75 9.25 1.54 1.46
CA ALA A 75 9.83 1.12 2.74
C ALA A 75 10.09 -0.40 2.78
N VAL A 76 9.15 -1.21 2.28
CA VAL A 76 9.31 -2.67 2.17
C VAL A 76 10.43 -3.04 1.20
N ASP A 77 10.50 -2.40 0.03
CA ASP A 77 11.56 -2.68 -0.96
C ASP A 77 12.95 -2.40 -0.38
N VAL A 78 13.13 -1.26 0.30
CA VAL A 78 14.39 -0.93 1.00
C VAL A 78 14.66 -1.92 2.13
N TYR A 79 13.66 -2.30 2.92
CA TYR A 79 13.83 -3.27 3.99
C TYR A 79 14.30 -4.64 3.46
N LEU A 80 13.68 -5.13 2.38
CA LEU A 80 14.07 -6.36 1.70
C LEU A 80 15.47 -6.26 1.07
N LYS A 81 15.88 -5.06 0.62
CA LYS A 81 17.23 -4.80 0.10
C LYS A 81 18.29 -4.96 1.18
N GLU A 82 18.07 -4.35 2.34
CA GLU A 82 19.06 -4.32 3.43
C GLU A 82 19.08 -5.59 4.28
N HIS A 83 18.06 -6.46 4.15
CA HIS A 83 17.94 -7.71 4.89
C HIS A 83 17.84 -8.95 3.97
N PRO A 84 18.89 -9.26 3.18
CA PRO A 84 18.89 -10.42 2.27
C PRO A 84 18.82 -11.77 3.01
N THR A 85 19.12 -11.80 4.31
CA THR A 85 19.12 -12.99 5.16
C THR A 85 17.73 -13.38 5.69
N LEU A 86 16.68 -12.60 5.38
CA LEU A 86 15.32 -12.91 5.82
C LEU A 86 14.84 -14.26 5.28
N THR A 87 14.25 -15.05 6.18
CA THR A 87 13.56 -16.28 5.82
C THR A 87 12.35 -15.98 4.95
N GLU A 88 11.90 -16.98 4.19
CA GLU A 88 10.71 -16.85 3.33
C GLU A 88 9.46 -16.44 4.14
N VAL A 89 9.33 -16.96 5.37
CA VAL A 89 8.23 -16.64 6.29
C VAL A 89 8.26 -15.18 6.72
N GLU A 90 9.44 -14.62 7.00
CA GLU A 90 9.58 -13.22 7.39
C GLU A 90 9.32 -12.28 6.22
N ARG A 91 9.86 -12.60 5.04
CA ARG A 91 9.56 -11.87 3.79
C ARG A 91 8.07 -11.85 3.51
N LYS A 92 7.37 -12.97 3.70
CA LYS A 92 5.92 -13.03 3.56
C LYS A 92 5.21 -12.06 4.50
N LYS A 93 5.55 -12.05 5.80
CA LYS A 93 4.94 -11.15 6.79
C LYS A 93 5.15 -9.67 6.45
N VAL A 94 6.33 -9.32 5.94
CA VAL A 94 6.66 -7.95 5.55
C VAL A 94 5.91 -7.57 4.26
N CYS A 95 5.86 -8.45 3.26
CA CYS A 95 5.12 -8.20 2.02
C CYS A 95 3.60 -8.07 2.25
N GLU A 96 3.02 -8.79 3.22
CA GLU A 96 1.60 -8.68 3.61
C GLU A 96 1.18 -7.29 4.12
N LEU A 97 2.14 -6.39 4.37
CA LEU A 97 1.86 -4.99 4.70
C LEU A 97 1.34 -4.18 3.49
N ILE A 98 1.57 -4.67 2.28
CA ILE A 98 1.22 -4.01 1.02
C ILE A 98 -0.13 -4.55 0.53
N ASP A 99 -1.14 -3.70 0.54
CA ASP A 99 -2.34 -3.89 -0.30
C ASP A 99 -2.02 -3.44 -1.73
N VAL A 100 -1.86 -4.42 -2.64
CA VAL A 100 -1.58 -4.21 -4.07
C VAL A 100 -2.66 -3.44 -4.80
N LYS A 101 -3.90 -3.44 -4.29
CA LYS A 101 -5.00 -2.69 -4.90
C LYS A 101 -4.85 -1.18 -4.72
N LYS A 102 -4.06 -0.77 -3.73
CA LYS A 102 -3.78 0.62 -3.37
C LYS A 102 -2.46 1.14 -3.93
N LEU A 103 -1.79 0.36 -4.79
CA LEU A 103 -0.60 0.80 -5.50
C LEU A 103 -0.98 1.65 -6.71
N SER A 104 -0.20 2.71 -6.94
CA SER A 104 -0.26 3.44 -8.20
C SER A 104 0.26 2.59 -9.36
N ALA A 105 -0.02 3.01 -10.60
CA ALA A 105 0.50 2.35 -11.79
C ALA A 105 2.03 2.25 -11.79
N ASP A 106 2.71 3.35 -11.46
CA ASP A 106 4.17 3.42 -11.46
C ASP A 106 4.76 2.48 -10.40
N ALA A 107 4.18 2.46 -9.20
CA ALA A 107 4.59 1.56 -8.14
C ALA A 107 4.31 0.09 -8.48
N SER A 108 3.18 -0.22 -9.15
CA SER A 108 2.86 -1.56 -9.64
C SER A 108 3.88 -2.05 -10.67
N ILE A 109 4.30 -1.19 -11.62
CA ILE A 109 5.30 -1.54 -12.64
C ILE A 109 6.64 -1.87 -11.97
N HIS A 110 7.09 -1.01 -11.05
CA HIS A 110 8.32 -1.26 -10.31
C HIS A 110 8.23 -2.54 -9.46
N ALA A 111 7.08 -2.78 -8.81
CA ALA A 111 6.85 -3.98 -8.02
C ALA A 111 6.79 -5.26 -8.86
N ALA A 112 6.23 -5.22 -10.06
CA ALA A 112 6.18 -6.38 -10.95
C ALA A 112 7.58 -6.81 -11.45
N GLN A 113 8.54 -5.89 -11.48
CA GLN A 113 9.93 -6.13 -11.86
C GLN A 113 10.84 -6.45 -10.66
N ASN A 114 10.31 -6.45 -9.44
CA ASN A 114 11.11 -6.63 -8.24
C ASN A 114 11.25 -8.12 -7.87
N ASP A 115 12.40 -8.70 -8.21
CA ASP A 115 12.73 -10.11 -7.92
C ASP A 115 12.77 -10.47 -6.43
N ARG A 116 12.80 -9.47 -5.53
CA ARG A 116 12.80 -9.68 -4.07
C ARG A 116 11.40 -9.95 -3.52
N LEU A 117 10.35 -9.64 -4.28
CA LEU A 117 8.98 -9.94 -3.90
C LEU A 117 8.65 -11.42 -4.14
N LEU A 118 7.71 -11.94 -3.35
CA LEU A 118 7.20 -13.29 -3.57
C LEU A 118 6.45 -13.34 -4.91
N LEU A 119 6.61 -14.44 -5.67
CA LEU A 119 5.91 -14.65 -6.95
C LEU A 119 4.39 -14.44 -6.83
N ARG A 120 3.79 -14.89 -5.71
CA ARG A 120 2.37 -14.67 -5.41
C ARG A 120 1.99 -13.19 -5.41
N MET A 121 2.86 -12.31 -4.93
CA MET A 121 2.62 -10.86 -4.91
C MET A 121 2.67 -10.27 -6.32
N VAL A 122 3.68 -10.66 -7.11
CA VAL A 122 3.82 -10.23 -8.51
C VAL A 122 2.59 -10.62 -9.32
N VAL A 123 2.09 -11.85 -9.17
CA VAL A 123 0.86 -12.32 -9.84
C VAL A 123 -0.35 -11.47 -9.44
N GLN A 124 -0.48 -11.12 -8.15
CA GLN A 124 -1.58 -10.27 -7.69
C GLN A 124 -1.51 -8.84 -8.26
N ILE A 125 -0.30 -8.28 -8.38
CA ILE A 125 -0.07 -6.97 -9.00
C ILE A 125 -0.50 -7.01 -10.46
N LEU A 126 0.00 -7.99 -11.23
CA LEU A 126 -0.33 -8.13 -12.65
C LEU A 126 -1.84 -8.33 -12.88
N PHE A 127 -2.49 -9.16 -12.04
CA PHE A 127 -3.94 -9.34 -12.13
C PHE A 127 -4.70 -8.04 -11.85
N HIS A 128 -4.28 -7.26 -10.85
CA HIS A 128 -4.92 -5.99 -10.53
C HIS A 128 -4.77 -4.96 -11.66
N GLU A 129 -3.58 -4.87 -12.27
CA GLU A 129 -3.34 -4.03 -13.44
C GLU A 129 -4.20 -4.47 -14.64
N GLN A 130 -4.35 -5.78 -14.88
CA GLN A 130 -5.22 -6.30 -15.92
C GLN A 130 -6.69 -5.90 -15.71
N VAL A 131 -7.18 -5.98 -14.47
CA VAL A 131 -8.54 -5.56 -14.12
C VAL A 131 -8.72 -4.06 -14.37
N ARG A 132 -7.77 -3.22 -13.93
CA ARG A 132 -7.77 -1.77 -14.17
C ARG A 132 -7.77 -1.41 -15.65
N ALA A 133 -6.94 -2.07 -16.47
CA ALA A 133 -6.93 -1.85 -17.90
C ALA A 133 -8.28 -2.22 -18.55
N THR A 134 -8.85 -3.36 -18.13
CA THR A 134 -10.13 -3.83 -18.64
C THR A 134 -11.29 -2.90 -18.27
N THR A 135 -11.28 -2.29 -17.08
CA THR A 135 -12.32 -1.32 -16.68
C THR A 135 -12.25 -0.05 -17.52
N VAL A 136 -11.05 0.48 -17.76
CA VAL A 136 -10.85 1.68 -18.61
C VAL A 136 -11.34 1.42 -20.04
N ILE A 137 -10.99 0.25 -20.62
CA ILE A 137 -11.45 -0.13 -21.96
C ILE A 137 -12.98 -0.25 -22.02
N LYS A 138 -13.60 -0.86 -20.99
CA LYS A 138 -15.06 -0.98 -20.90
C LYS A 138 -15.74 0.38 -20.79
N GLU A 139 -15.17 1.30 -20.03
CA GLU A 139 -15.69 2.66 -19.88
C GLU A 139 -15.56 3.46 -21.19
N ALA A 140 -14.40 3.39 -21.85
CA ALA A 140 -14.21 3.99 -23.18
C ALA A 140 -15.21 3.44 -24.21
N ALA A 141 -15.43 2.12 -24.22
CA ALA A 141 -16.41 1.48 -25.12
C ALA A 141 -17.87 1.83 -24.79
N ARG A 142 -18.18 2.23 -23.55
CA ARG A 142 -19.50 2.78 -23.19
C ARG A 142 -19.66 4.21 -23.68
N GLY A 143 -18.62 5.04 -23.52
CA GLY A 143 -18.61 6.42 -24.03
C GLY A 143 -18.81 6.48 -25.54
N ASN A 144 -18.13 5.63 -26.30
CA ASN A 144 -18.26 5.57 -27.77
C ASN A 144 -19.68 5.17 -28.20
N ARG A 145 -20.31 4.19 -27.54
CA ARG A 145 -21.69 3.79 -27.85
C ARG A 145 -22.73 4.86 -27.53
N ALA A 146 -22.52 5.65 -26.48
CA ALA A 146 -23.41 6.76 -26.13
C ALA A 146 -23.36 7.89 -27.18
N LEU A 147 -22.16 8.19 -27.70
CA LEU A 147 -22.01 9.14 -28.81
C LEU A 147 -22.58 8.57 -30.11
N GLU A 148 -22.46 7.26 -30.33
CA GLU A 148 -23.05 6.62 -31.50
C GLU A 148 -24.57 6.76 -31.56
N GLN A 149 -25.22 6.58 -30.42
CA GLN A 149 -26.68 6.73 -30.32
C GLN A 149 -27.15 8.19 -30.46
N ASP A 150 -26.37 9.18 -30.02
CA ASP A 150 -26.74 10.60 -30.17
C ASP A 150 -26.72 11.08 -31.64
N TRP A 151 -25.78 10.60 -32.45
CA TRP A 151 -25.73 10.98 -33.87
C TRP A 151 -26.80 10.28 -34.72
N GLU A 152 -27.20 9.05 -34.35
CA GLU A 152 -28.30 8.33 -35.02
C GLU A 152 -29.67 9.00 -34.76
N ILE A 153 -29.91 9.52 -33.55
CA ILE A 153 -31.18 10.18 -33.19
C ILE A 153 -31.35 11.55 -33.88
N LYS A 154 -30.25 12.21 -34.26
CA LYS A 154 -30.26 13.56 -34.86
C LYS A 154 -30.30 13.61 -36.38
N MET A 155 -30.20 12.49 -37.10
CA MET A 155 -30.21 12.52 -38.56
C MET A 155 -31.60 12.94 -39.10
N PRO A 156 -31.75 14.11 -39.76
CA PRO A 156 -32.99 14.44 -40.43
C PRO A 156 -33.11 13.55 -41.67
N LEU A 157 -34.20 12.78 -41.76
CA LEU A 157 -34.56 12.07 -42.99
C LEU A 157 -34.62 13.11 -44.11
N ARG A 158 -33.65 13.02 -45.03
CA ARG A 158 -33.56 13.87 -46.22
C ARG A 158 -34.87 13.74 -46.99
N SER A 159 -35.72 14.76 -46.93
CA SER A 159 -36.96 14.82 -47.70
C SER A 159 -36.63 14.63 -49.17
N LYS A 160 -37.27 13.65 -49.80
CA LYS A 160 -37.40 13.60 -51.26
C LYS A 160 -38.29 14.75 -51.73
#